data_AF-A0A2G9HBK7-F1
#
_entry.id   AF-A0A2G9HBK7-F1
#
_cell.length_a   1.000
_cell.length_b   1.000
_cell.length_c   1.000
_cell.angle_alpha   90.00
_cell.angle_beta   90.00
_cell.angle_gamma   90.00
#
_symmetry.space_group_name_H-M   'P 1'
#
loop_
_entity.id
_entity.type
_entity.pdbx_description
1 polymer ?
#
loop_
_entity_poly.entity_id
_entity_poly.type
_entity_poly.pdbx_seq_one_letter_code
_entity_poly.pdbx_strand_id
1 'polypeptide(L)'
;MAMIKIFFLASVALNIFLVFHLYVGPKKQKLSWSQKAAAEAEAVASISCSGHGRAYLDGLTMDDKPVCECNECYGGLDCSVFLTDCAANADG
;
A
#
# COMPACT_ATOMS: atom_id res chain seq x y z
N MET A 1 33.62 30.23 34.88
CA MET A 1 32.70 30.72 33.82
C MET A 1 32.93 30.06 32.45
N ALA A 2 34.17 29.94 31.96
CA ALA A 2 34.45 29.41 30.61
C ALA A 2 34.04 27.93 30.43
N MET A 3 34.29 27.09 31.44
CA MET A 3 33.98 25.66 31.38
C MET A 3 32.48 25.36 31.23
N ILE A 4 31.61 26.09 31.93
CA ILE A 4 30.14 25.97 31.82
C ILE A 4 29.66 26.35 30.42
N LYS A 5 30.25 27.41 29.82
CA LYS A 5 29.92 27.83 28.45
C LYS A 5 30.29 26.76 27.41
N ILE A 6 31.43 26.07 27.62
CA ILE A 6 31.88 24.98 26.74
C ILE A 6 30.89 23.80 26.78
N PHE A 7 30.45 23.38 27.98
CA PHE A 7 29.46 22.31 28.09
C PHE A 7 28.12 22.67 27.46
N PHE A 8 27.68 23.92 27.63
CA PHE A 8 26.44 24.38 27.02
C PHE A 8 26.53 24.38 25.49
N LEU A 9 27.62 24.90 24.92
CA LEU A 9 27.86 24.87 23.47
C LEU A 9 27.96 23.44 22.92
N ALA A 10 28.65 22.54 23.62
CA ALA A 10 28.74 21.14 23.23
C ALA A 10 27.38 20.43 23.27
N SER A 11 26.57 20.69 24.30
CA SER A 11 25.22 20.16 24.42
C SER A 11 24.32 20.64 23.28
N VAL A 12 24.34 21.95 22.99
CA VAL A 12 23.57 22.53 21.89
C VAL A 12 24.01 21.93 20.55
N ALA A 13 25.31 21.84 20.28
CA ALA A 13 25.83 21.27 19.05
C ALA A 13 25.44 19.78 18.88
N LEU A 14 25.53 18.98 19.94
CA LEU A 14 25.15 17.57 19.92
C LEU A 14 23.65 17.40 19.62
N ASN A 15 22.79 18.20 20.26
CA ASN A 15 21.36 18.15 20.03
C ASN A 15 20.99 18.58 18.60
N ILE A 16 21.63 19.62 18.06
CA ILE A 16 21.43 20.05 16.66
C ILE A 16 21.85 18.92 15.70
N PHE A 17 23.00 18.30 15.94
CA PHE A 17 23.48 17.17 15.13
C PHE A 17 22.51 15.98 15.15
N LEU A 18 22.01 15.61 16.33
CA LEU A 18 21.02 14.54 16.50
C LEU A 18 19.71 14.85 15.78
N VAL A 19 19.18 16.07 15.91
CA VAL A 19 17.94 16.49 15.23
C VAL A 19 18.15 16.43 13.71
N PHE A 20 19.27 16.92 13.22
CA PHE A 20 19.58 16.86 11.80
C PHE A 20 19.61 15.40 11.32
N HIS A 21 20.30 14.50 12.02
CA HIS A 21 20.43 13.12 11.57
C HIS A 21 19.13 12.30 11.69
N LEU A 22 18.25 12.61 12.63
CA LEU A 22 16.98 11.92 12.84
C LEU A 22 15.85 12.43 11.94
N TYR A 23 15.76 13.75 11.72
CA TYR A 23 14.64 14.36 11.02
C TYR A 23 14.97 14.82 9.60
N VAL A 24 16.25 15.12 9.32
CA VAL A 24 16.73 15.61 8.01
C VAL A 24 17.62 14.61 7.30
N GLY A 25 18.29 13.73 8.08
CA GLY A 25 19.18 12.66 7.61
C GLY A 25 18.49 11.73 6.62
N PRO A 26 19.27 10.90 5.90
CA PRO A 26 18.80 10.17 4.74
C PRO A 26 17.51 9.43 5.07
N LYS A 27 16.42 9.83 4.39
CA LYS A 27 15.10 9.21 4.52
C LYS A 27 15.30 7.70 4.49
N LYS A 28 14.68 6.98 5.45
CA LYS A 28 14.66 5.51 5.55
C LYS A 28 14.77 4.92 4.15
N GLN A 29 15.74 4.01 3.93
CA GLN A 29 15.99 3.36 2.64
C GLN A 29 14.68 3.20 1.88
N LYS A 30 14.51 3.95 0.78
CA LYS A 30 13.42 3.69 -0.15
C LYS A 30 13.51 2.20 -0.46
N LEU A 31 12.41 1.48 -0.29
CA LEU A 31 12.26 0.07 -0.63
C LEU A 31 12.61 -0.13 -2.11
N SER A 32 13.89 -0.19 -2.48
CA SER A 32 14.28 0.08 -3.87
C SER A 32 13.88 -1.06 -4.80
N TRP A 33 14.06 -2.31 -4.35
CA TRP A 33 13.75 -3.49 -5.15
C TRP A 33 12.26 -3.83 -5.13
N SER A 34 11.57 -3.62 -4.00
CA SER A 34 10.17 -4.01 -3.83
C SER A 34 9.17 -2.90 -4.14
N GLN A 35 9.61 -1.65 -4.32
CA GLN A 35 8.71 -0.53 -4.57
C GLN A 35 7.82 -0.75 -5.81
N LYS A 36 8.37 -1.31 -6.89
CA LYS A 36 7.56 -1.61 -8.09
C LYS A 36 6.49 -2.66 -7.80
N ALA A 37 6.89 -3.78 -7.19
CA ALA A 37 5.97 -4.87 -6.84
C ALA A 37 4.89 -4.41 -5.85
N ALA A 38 5.25 -3.61 -4.85
CA ALA A 38 4.29 -3.05 -3.90
C ALA A 38 3.30 -2.09 -4.58
N ALA A 39 3.78 -1.20 -5.45
CA ALA A 39 2.91 -0.27 -6.17
C ALA A 39 1.93 -1.00 -7.10
N GLU A 40 2.39 -2.07 -7.77
CA GLU A 40 1.53 -2.91 -8.61
C GLU A 40 0.48 -3.64 -7.76
N ALA A 41 0.85 -4.23 -6.62
CA ALA A 41 -0.09 -4.88 -5.71
C ALA A 41 -1.14 -3.90 -5.14
N GLU A 42 -0.72 -2.71 -4.73
CA GLU A 42 -1.61 -1.65 -4.24
C GLU A 42 -2.57 -1.17 -5.35
N ALA A 43 -2.07 -1.00 -6.58
CA ALA A 43 -2.89 -0.59 -7.72
C ALA A 43 -3.98 -1.62 -8.02
N VAL A 44 -3.65 -2.91 -8.04
CA VAL A 44 -4.63 -3.97 -8.28
C VAL A 44 -5.62 -4.10 -7.13
N ALA A 45 -5.16 -4.05 -5.88
CA ALA A 45 -6.02 -4.08 -4.71
C ALA A 45 -6.98 -2.87 -4.62
N SER A 46 -6.65 -1.76 -5.28
CA SER A 46 -7.50 -0.55 -5.34
C SER A 46 -8.62 -0.62 -6.38
N ILE A 47 -8.65 -1.65 -7.23
CA ILE A 47 -9.71 -1.84 -8.23
C ILE A 47 -11.03 -2.12 -7.51
N SER A 48 -12.04 -1.30 -7.80
CA SER A 48 -13.38 -1.46 -7.22
C SER A 48 -14.13 -2.59 -7.91
N CYS A 49 -14.29 -3.71 -7.21
CA CYS A 49 -15.14 -4.84 -7.61
C CYS A 49 -16.46 -4.86 -6.82
N SER A 50 -17.00 -3.68 -6.54
CA SER A 50 -18.32 -3.44 -5.91
C SER A 50 -18.57 -4.18 -4.58
N GLY A 51 -17.52 -4.60 -3.89
CA GLY A 51 -17.60 -5.40 -2.65
C GLY A 51 -18.02 -6.86 -2.86
N HIS A 52 -18.20 -7.29 -4.10
CA HIS A 52 -18.66 -8.64 -4.48
C HIS A 52 -17.61 -9.39 -5.31
N GLY A 53 -16.36 -8.95 -5.26
CA GLY A 53 -15.25 -9.57 -5.95
C GLY A 53 -13.92 -8.90 -5.59
N ARG A 54 -12.87 -9.29 -6.31
CA ARG A 54 -11.52 -8.71 -6.18
C ARG A 54 -10.73 -8.95 -7.46
N ALA A 55 -9.75 -8.10 -7.73
CA ALA A 55 -8.81 -8.30 -8.83
C ALA A 55 -7.47 -8.83 -8.29
N TYR A 56 -6.75 -9.59 -9.10
CA TYR A 56 -5.43 -10.12 -8.78
C TYR A 56 -4.40 -9.72 -9.84
N LEU A 57 -3.13 -9.67 -9.43
CA LEU A 57 -2.01 -9.29 -10.29
C LEU A 57 -1.82 -10.27 -11.46
N ASP A 58 -2.10 -11.53 -11.20
CA ASP A 58 -2.05 -12.68 -12.11
C ASP A 58 -3.44 -13.05 -12.66
N GLY A 59 -4.46 -12.24 -12.37
CA GLY A 59 -5.81 -12.43 -12.88
C GLY A 59 -5.90 -12.24 -14.40
N LEU A 60 -7.04 -12.63 -14.96
CA LEU A 60 -7.34 -12.37 -16.36
C LEU A 60 -7.31 -10.86 -16.64
N THR A 61 -6.78 -10.47 -17.79
CA THR A 61 -6.67 -9.07 -18.18
C THR A 61 -7.57 -8.77 -19.38
N MET A 62 -8.21 -7.60 -19.34
CA MET A 62 -8.97 -7.02 -20.45
C MET A 62 -8.48 -5.58 -20.61
N ASP A 63 -8.06 -5.20 -21.82
CA ASP A 63 -7.47 -3.88 -22.10
C ASP A 63 -6.31 -3.50 -21.15
N ASP A 64 -5.38 -4.45 -20.93
CA ASP A 64 -4.23 -4.33 -20.03
C ASP A 64 -4.57 -4.04 -18.55
N LYS A 65 -5.83 -4.26 -18.14
CA LYS A 65 -6.29 -4.12 -16.75
C LYS A 65 -6.76 -5.46 -16.20
N PRO A 66 -6.41 -5.81 -14.94
CA PRO A 66 -6.97 -6.98 -14.28
C PRO A 66 -8.49 -6.88 -14.18
N VAL A 67 -9.16 -7.99 -14.51
CA VAL A 67 -10.61 -8.14 -14.40
C VAL A 67 -10.95 -8.58 -12.97
N CYS A 68 -12.11 -8.13 -12.48
CA CYS A 68 -12.62 -8.58 -11.20
C CYS A 68 -13.02 -10.07 -11.25
N GLU A 69 -12.51 -10.84 -10.31
CA GLU A 69 -13.01 -12.17 -9.99
C GLU A 69 -14.16 -12.03 -9.00
N CYS A 70 -15.37 -12.35 -9.45
CA CYS A 70 -16.58 -12.19 -8.68
C CYS A 70 -16.84 -13.36 -7.74
N ASN A 71 -17.47 -13.05 -6.61
CA ASN A 71 -18.08 -14.04 -5.75
C ASN A 71 -19.22 -14.75 -6.50
N GLU A 72 -19.59 -15.93 -6.02
CA GLU A 72 -20.70 -16.67 -6.62
C GLU A 72 -22.00 -15.86 -6.69
N CYS A 73 -22.76 -16.06 -7.76
CA CYS A 73 -23.98 -15.33 -8.10
C CYS A 73 -23.81 -13.84 -8.38
N TYR A 74 -22.57 -13.35 -8.55
CA TYR A 74 -22.29 -11.99 -9.04
C TYR A 74 -21.60 -12.01 -10.40
N GLY A 75 -21.88 -11.01 -11.22
CA GLY A 75 -21.28 -10.82 -12.54
C GLY A 75 -21.17 -9.35 -12.92
N GLY A 76 -20.83 -9.10 -14.19
CA GLY A 76 -20.47 -7.77 -14.68
C GLY A 76 -18.98 -7.48 -14.51
N LEU A 77 -18.50 -6.41 -15.17
CA LEU A 77 -17.09 -6.02 -15.17
C LEU A 77 -16.54 -5.71 -13.77
N ASP A 78 -17.40 -5.27 -12.86
CA ASP A 78 -17.09 -4.85 -11.49
C ASP A 78 -17.84 -5.69 -10.44
N CYS A 79 -18.42 -6.84 -10.81
CA CYS A 79 -19.19 -7.71 -9.93
C CYS A 79 -20.45 -7.06 -9.31
N SER A 80 -20.98 -5.98 -9.90
CA SER A 80 -22.18 -5.30 -9.39
C SER A 80 -23.51 -6.01 -9.71
N VAL A 81 -23.52 -6.94 -10.66
CA VAL A 81 -24.76 -7.57 -11.14
C VAL A 81 -25.05 -8.85 -10.38
N PHE A 82 -26.12 -8.85 -9.59
CA PHE A 82 -26.62 -10.05 -8.94
C PHE A 82 -27.42 -10.93 -9.91
N LEU A 83 -27.10 -12.22 -9.96
CA LEU A 83 -27.76 -13.22 -10.80
C LEU A 83 -28.93 -13.83 -10.04
N THR A 84 -30.17 -13.52 -10.45
CA THR A 84 -31.39 -13.94 -9.74
C THR A 84 -31.71 -15.43 -9.88
N ASP A 85 -31.20 -16.10 -10.93
CA ASP A 85 -31.36 -17.53 -11.18
C ASP A 85 -30.05 -18.27 -10.86
N CYS A 86 -29.55 -18.07 -9.66
CA CYS A 86 -28.31 -18.66 -9.17
C CYS A 86 -28.54 -19.25 -7.77
N ALA A 87 -28.19 -20.52 -7.60
CA ALA A 87 -28.28 -21.19 -6.30
C ALA A 87 -27.12 -20.74 -5.41
N ALA A 88 -27.41 -20.41 -4.16
CA ALA A 88 -26.37 -20.17 -3.17
C ALA A 88 -25.60 -21.47 -2.90
N ASN A 89 -24.27 -21.40 -3.00
CA ASN A 89 -23.37 -22.48 -2.59
C ASN A 89 -22.81 -22.19 -1.20
N ALA A 90 -22.86 -23.18 -0.32
CA ALA A 90 -22.27 -23.12 1.01
C ALA A 90 -21.46 -24.39 1.33
N ASP A 91 -21.06 -25.15 0.31
CA ASP A 91 -20.36 -26.44 0.43
C ASP A 91 -18.86 -26.28 0.74
N GLY A 92 -18.51 -25.34 1.62
CA GLY A 92 -17.13 -24.92 1.91
C GLY A 92 -16.16 -26.00 2.40
#